data_AF-Q07H08-F1
#
_entry.id   AF-Q07H08-F1
#
_cell.length_a   1.000
_cell.length_b   1.000
_cell.length_c   1.000
_cell.angle_alpha   90.00
_cell.angle_beta   90.00
_cell.angle_gamma   90.00
#
_symmetry.space_group_name_H-M   'P 1'
#
loop_
_entity.id
_entity.type
_entity.pdbx_description
1 polymer ?
#
loop_
_entity_poly.entity_id
_entity_poly.type
_entity_poly.pdbx_seq_one_letter_code
_entity_poly.pdbx_strand_id
1 'polypeptide(L)'
;MRLIILLGTIAIAMPFAIPFLAPPCTVGTAVSERFLERSNTIPYEIRKTEELTDGNLKRWVTAADTAKFAEAYAWRMIPLDLIFLAALGSFLAIGAYTLASLGLPAPLSRLPLWAWLILPLTYVVVDLLEDILIIVLMTTPDVITGATVTTLTVLRTIKIWSVGLAMAQLILLGVSGGFWGDHRPLTPRRE
;
A
#
# COMPACT_ATOMS: atom_id res chain seq x y z
N MET A 1 9.68 7.66 -18.18
CA MET A 1 9.74 8.86 -17.30
C MET A 1 8.39 9.52 -17.07
N ARG A 2 7.67 10.02 -18.08
CA ARG A 2 6.35 10.67 -17.87
C ARG A 2 5.35 9.82 -17.08
N LEU A 3 5.25 8.53 -17.41
CA LEU A 3 4.38 7.58 -16.71
C LEU A 3 4.76 7.41 -15.22
N ILE A 4 6.05 7.31 -14.91
CA ILE A 4 6.53 7.19 -13.52
C ILE A 4 6.16 8.43 -12.72
N ILE A 5 6.37 9.62 -13.30
CA ILE A 5 6.00 10.89 -12.66
C ILE A 5 4.48 10.91 -12.40
N LEU A 6 3.67 10.60 -13.41
CA LEU A 6 2.21 10.55 -13.28
C LEU A 6 1.77 9.59 -12.16
N LEU A 7 2.27 8.36 -12.15
CA LEU A 7 1.92 7.35 -11.15
C LEU A 7 2.36 7.79 -9.74
N GLY A 8 3.55 8.35 -9.61
CA GLY A 8 4.05 8.90 -8.34
C GLY A 8 3.19 10.07 -7.87
N THR A 9 2.79 10.99 -8.76
CA THR A 9 1.88 12.10 -8.43
C THR A 9 0.52 11.59 -7.96
N ILE A 10 -0.07 10.60 -8.64
CA ILE A 10 -1.34 10.01 -8.23
C ILE A 10 -1.19 9.37 -6.84
N ALA A 11 -0.14 8.57 -6.62
CA ALA A 11 0.11 7.94 -5.32
C ALA A 11 0.27 8.98 -4.20
N ILE A 12 0.92 10.12 -4.46
CA ILE A 12 1.05 11.21 -3.48
C ILE A 12 -0.29 11.92 -3.24
N ALA A 13 -1.09 12.13 -4.28
CA ALA A 13 -2.35 12.86 -4.18
C ALA A 13 -3.47 12.06 -3.50
N MET A 14 -3.50 10.74 -3.69
CA MET A 14 -4.57 9.87 -3.20
C MET A 14 -4.82 9.95 -1.67
N PRO A 15 -3.81 9.93 -0.79
CA PRO A 15 -4.02 10.12 0.66
C PRO A 15 -4.75 11.41 1.02
N PHE A 16 -4.59 12.48 0.22
CA PHE A 16 -5.30 13.74 0.39
C PHE A 16 -6.71 13.72 -0.23
N ALA A 17 -6.94 12.89 -1.25
CA ALA A 17 -8.24 12.74 -1.89
C ALA A 17 -9.22 11.88 -1.08
N ILE A 18 -8.72 10.86 -0.36
CA ILE A 18 -9.55 9.90 0.39
C ILE A 18 -10.52 10.59 1.37
N PRO A 19 -10.12 11.58 2.20
CA PRO A 19 -11.04 12.28 3.09
C PRO A 19 -12.21 12.98 2.38
N PHE A 20 -12.03 13.38 1.11
CA PHE A 20 -13.09 13.99 0.29
C PHE A 20 -13.99 12.94 -0.37
N LEU A 21 -13.45 11.78 -0.73
CA LEU A 21 -14.17 10.70 -1.40
C LEU A 21 -14.93 9.81 -0.42
N ALA A 22 -14.45 9.70 0.82
CA ALA A 22 -15.04 8.91 1.89
C ALA A 22 -15.02 9.71 3.21
N PRO A 23 -15.79 10.81 3.30
CA PRO A 23 -15.78 11.67 4.48
C PRO A 23 -16.39 10.95 5.71
N PRO A 24 -15.93 11.26 6.93
CA PRO A 24 -16.39 10.60 8.17
C PRO A 24 -17.91 10.60 8.36
N CYS A 25 -18.60 11.63 7.90
CA CYS A 25 -20.07 11.71 7.98
C CYS A 25 -20.80 10.67 7.11
N THR A 26 -20.13 10.08 6.13
CA THR A 26 -20.72 9.11 5.19
C THR A 26 -20.27 7.67 5.45
N VAL A 27 -19.03 7.46 5.90
CA VAL A 27 -18.45 6.13 6.10
C VAL A 27 -18.13 5.82 7.55
N GLY A 28 -18.27 6.77 8.47
CA GLY A 28 -17.86 6.62 9.86
C GLY A 28 -16.40 7.02 10.08
N THR A 29 -16.08 7.50 11.28
CA THR A 29 -14.73 7.97 11.62
C THR A 29 -13.72 6.83 11.52
N ALA A 30 -14.07 5.64 12.03
CA ALA A 30 -13.16 4.49 12.05
C ALA A 30 -12.72 4.13 10.63
N VAL A 31 -13.69 4.04 9.71
CA VAL A 31 -13.46 3.72 8.30
C VAL A 31 -12.66 4.82 7.61
N SER A 32 -13.01 6.09 7.81
CA SER A 32 -12.31 7.22 7.19
C SER A 32 -10.84 7.32 7.62
N GLU A 33 -10.54 6.90 8.86
CA GLU A 33 -9.18 6.85 9.41
C GLU A 33 -8.44 5.56 9.05
N ARG A 34 -9.08 4.64 8.33
CA ARG A 34 -8.51 3.35 7.91
C ARG A 34 -7.94 2.57 9.10
N PHE A 35 -8.73 2.47 10.17
CA PHE A 35 -8.22 1.97 11.45
C PHE A 35 -7.60 0.58 11.40
N LEU A 36 -8.16 -0.34 10.60
CA LEU A 36 -7.62 -1.69 10.40
C LEU A 36 -6.19 -1.67 9.83
N GLU A 37 -5.87 -0.65 9.06
CA GLU A 37 -4.59 -0.52 8.36
C GLU A 37 -3.59 0.38 9.09
N ARG A 38 -4.05 1.21 10.03
CA ARG A 38 -3.21 2.24 10.68
C ARG A 38 -3.11 2.12 12.19
N SER A 39 -4.07 1.45 12.83
CA SER A 39 -4.20 1.45 14.28
C SER A 39 -4.34 0.04 14.85
N ASN A 40 -3.98 -0.08 16.13
CA ASN A 40 -4.32 -1.25 16.96
C ASN A 40 -5.59 -1.02 17.77
N THR A 41 -6.35 0.02 17.43
CA THR A 41 -7.58 0.41 18.11
C THR A 41 -8.69 0.68 17.10
N ILE A 42 -9.94 0.53 17.54
CA ILE A 42 -11.15 0.91 16.82
C ILE A 42 -11.51 2.34 17.24
N PRO A 43 -11.37 3.34 16.35
CA PRO A 43 -11.69 4.73 16.65
C PRO A 43 -13.15 4.88 17.02
N TYR A 44 -13.40 5.87 17.88
CA TYR A 44 -14.71 6.13 18.43
C TYR A 44 -15.67 6.67 17.37
N GLU A 45 -16.79 5.97 17.16
CA GLU A 45 -17.96 6.50 16.48
C GLU A 45 -19.07 6.85 17.47
N ILE A 46 -19.39 5.94 18.41
CA ILE A 46 -20.52 6.07 19.36
C ILE A 46 -20.21 5.58 20.81
N ARG A 47 -19.14 4.79 21.07
CA ARG A 47 -18.82 4.21 22.43
C ARG A 47 -17.52 4.64 23.16
N LYS A 48 -16.50 3.80 23.24
CA LYS A 48 -15.18 4.15 23.78
C LYS A 48 -14.17 3.58 22.80
N THR A 49 -13.03 4.21 22.63
CA THR A 49 -11.94 3.62 21.85
C THR A 49 -11.60 2.26 22.45
N GLU A 50 -11.72 1.21 21.63
CA GLU A 50 -11.47 -0.18 22.02
C GLU A 50 -10.23 -0.71 21.32
N GLU A 51 -9.52 -1.64 21.94
CA GLU A 51 -8.42 -2.36 21.28
C GLU A 51 -8.97 -3.24 20.15
N LEU A 52 -8.19 -3.37 19.08
CA LEU A 52 -8.49 -4.24 17.95
C LEU A 52 -8.29 -5.70 18.34
N THR A 53 -9.33 -6.28 18.93
CA THR A 53 -9.45 -7.72 19.22
C THR A 53 -10.52 -8.33 18.32
N ASP A 54 -10.52 -9.65 18.17
CA ASP A 54 -11.53 -10.38 17.42
C ASP A 54 -12.94 -10.16 18.00
N GLY A 55 -13.07 -10.18 19.34
CA GLY A 55 -14.33 -9.91 20.02
C GLY A 55 -14.86 -8.49 19.79
N ASN A 56 -14.00 -7.48 19.87
CA ASN A 56 -14.39 -6.09 19.66
C ASN A 56 -14.67 -5.80 18.18
N LEU A 57 -13.87 -6.35 17.27
CA LEU A 57 -14.09 -6.22 15.82
C LEU A 57 -15.40 -6.87 15.40
N LYS A 58 -15.67 -8.11 15.85
CA LYS A 58 -16.93 -8.80 15.55
C LYS A 58 -18.13 -8.01 16.08
N ARG A 59 -18.01 -7.45 17.29
CA ARG A 59 -19.05 -6.58 17.86
C ARG A 59 -19.26 -5.33 17.02
N TRP A 60 -18.19 -4.64 16.61
CA TRP A 60 -18.28 -3.43 15.79
C TRP A 60 -18.89 -3.72 14.41
N VAL A 61 -18.53 -4.83 13.76
CA VAL A 61 -19.09 -5.19 12.45
C VAL A 61 -20.58 -5.55 12.52
N THR A 62 -21.02 -6.16 13.63
CA THR A 62 -22.40 -6.68 13.77
C THR A 62 -23.37 -5.76 14.50
N ALA A 63 -22.87 -4.71 15.17
CA ALA A 63 -23.73 -3.80 15.92
C ALA A 63 -24.59 -2.92 14.98
N ALA A 64 -25.85 -2.71 15.36
CA ALA A 64 -26.85 -2.05 14.51
C ALA A 64 -26.48 -0.60 14.13
N ASP A 65 -25.69 0.07 14.95
CA ASP A 65 -25.25 1.44 14.76
C ASP A 65 -24.02 1.57 13.83
N THR A 66 -23.20 0.53 13.74
CA THR A 66 -21.92 0.54 13.00
C THR A 66 -21.87 -0.43 11.81
N ALA A 67 -22.80 -1.37 11.68
CA ALA A 67 -22.82 -2.35 10.57
C ALA A 67 -22.81 -1.70 9.17
N LYS A 68 -23.52 -0.57 9.00
CA LYS A 68 -23.51 0.21 7.74
C LYS A 68 -22.13 0.77 7.38
N PHE A 69 -21.28 1.03 8.37
CA PHE A 69 -19.92 1.54 8.17
C PHE A 69 -18.98 0.41 7.76
N ALA A 70 -19.14 -0.79 8.33
CA ALA A 70 -18.42 -1.98 7.88
C ALA A 70 -18.69 -2.27 6.39
N GLU A 71 -19.96 -2.21 5.96
CA GLU A 71 -20.33 -2.35 4.55
C GLU A 71 -19.71 -1.23 3.68
N ALA A 72 -19.77 0.03 4.15
CA ALA A 72 -19.15 1.15 3.46
C ALA A 72 -17.63 1.01 3.33
N TYR A 73 -16.96 0.40 4.31
CA TYR A 73 -15.54 0.07 4.23
C TYR A 73 -15.29 -0.84 3.03
N ALA A 74 -15.98 -1.98 2.96
CA ALA A 74 -15.79 -2.98 1.91
C ALA A 74 -16.05 -2.41 0.50
N TRP A 75 -17.08 -1.58 0.34
CA TRP A 75 -17.52 -1.14 -0.99
C TRP A 75 -17.08 0.24 -1.43
N ARG A 76 -16.68 1.13 -0.50
CA ARG A 76 -16.23 2.50 -0.84
C ARG A 76 -14.74 2.71 -0.64
N MET A 77 -14.16 2.17 0.44
CA MET A 77 -12.73 2.36 0.70
C MET A 77 -11.87 1.45 -0.18
N ILE A 78 -12.22 0.17 -0.28
CA ILE A 78 -11.38 -0.80 -1.01
C ILE A 78 -11.17 -0.42 -2.49
N PRO A 79 -12.17 0.08 -3.25
CA PRO A 79 -11.89 0.56 -4.61
C PRO A 79 -10.86 1.70 -4.67
N LEU A 80 -10.87 2.60 -3.68
CA LEU A 80 -9.86 3.67 -3.59
C LEU A 80 -8.48 3.10 -3.26
N ASP A 81 -8.44 2.07 -2.42
CA ASP A 81 -7.20 1.37 -2.06
C ASP A 81 -6.63 0.61 -3.25
N LEU A 82 -7.46 -0.04 -4.07
CA LEU A 82 -7.02 -0.67 -5.31
C LEU A 82 -6.47 0.34 -6.33
N ILE A 83 -7.05 1.54 -6.43
CA ILE A 83 -6.51 2.62 -7.28
C ILE A 83 -5.15 3.09 -6.74
N PHE A 84 -5.04 3.29 -5.42
CA PHE A 84 -3.79 3.67 -4.77
C PHE A 84 -2.72 2.60 -4.95
N LEU A 85 -3.06 1.33 -4.73
CA LEU A 85 -2.22 0.16 -4.93
C LEU A 85 -1.74 0.04 -6.37
N ALA A 86 -2.63 0.22 -7.34
CA ALA A 86 -2.27 0.21 -8.75
C ALA A 86 -1.30 1.35 -9.09
N ALA A 87 -1.54 2.56 -8.57
CA ALA A 87 -0.68 3.72 -8.80
C ALA A 87 0.70 3.55 -8.13
N LEU A 88 0.73 3.26 -6.84
CA LEU A 88 1.94 3.13 -6.05
C LEU A 88 2.74 1.88 -6.44
N GLY A 89 2.09 0.73 -6.56
CA GLY A 89 2.72 -0.52 -6.98
C GLY A 89 3.35 -0.40 -8.36
N SER A 90 2.64 0.20 -9.33
CA SER A 90 3.19 0.44 -10.67
C SER A 90 4.32 1.47 -10.64
N PHE A 91 4.21 2.54 -9.84
CA PHE A 91 5.29 3.51 -9.65
C PHE A 91 6.56 2.82 -9.13
N LEU A 92 6.44 1.99 -8.10
CA LEU A 92 7.55 1.25 -7.50
C LEU A 92 8.18 0.26 -8.50
N ALA A 93 7.36 -0.55 -9.17
CA ALA A 93 7.85 -1.57 -10.10
C ALA A 93 8.49 -0.95 -11.35
N ILE A 94 7.81 -0.01 -12.00
CA ILE A 94 8.32 0.65 -13.22
C ILE A 94 9.52 1.53 -12.88
N GLY A 95 9.48 2.24 -11.75
CA GLY A 95 10.60 3.02 -11.25
C GLY A 95 11.84 2.17 -11.01
N ALA A 96 11.70 1.04 -10.33
CA ALA A 96 12.80 0.14 -10.01
C ALA A 96 13.41 -0.46 -11.29
N TYR A 97 12.56 -0.96 -12.18
CA TYR A 97 12.98 -1.50 -13.47
C TYR A 97 13.72 -0.44 -14.30
N THR A 98 13.14 0.75 -14.41
CA THR A 98 13.71 1.83 -15.23
C THR A 98 15.05 2.28 -14.68
N LEU A 99 15.16 2.53 -13.37
CA LEU A 99 16.41 2.98 -12.75
C LEU A 99 17.50 1.89 -12.81
N ALA A 100 17.14 0.62 -12.57
CA ALA A 100 18.08 -0.49 -12.71
C ALA A 100 18.60 -0.64 -14.17
N SER A 101 17.81 -0.26 -15.16
CA SER A 101 18.21 -0.32 -16.58
C SER A 101 19.17 0.80 -17.03
N LEU A 102 19.31 1.88 -16.27
CA LEU A 102 20.16 3.03 -16.64
C LEU A 102 21.67 2.77 -16.47
N GLY A 103 22.02 1.65 -15.84
CA GLY A 103 23.40 1.26 -15.57
C GLY A 103 23.70 1.34 -14.08
N LEU A 104 24.00 0.18 -13.49
CA LEU A 104 24.33 0.04 -12.09
C LEU A 104 25.84 -0.20 -11.92
N PRO A 105 26.41 0.12 -10.75
CA PRO A 105 27.80 -0.24 -10.46
C PRO A 105 28.01 -1.75 -10.60
N ALA A 106 29.23 -2.14 -10.99
CA ALA A 106 29.61 -3.52 -11.35
C ALA A 106 29.11 -4.65 -10.41
N PRO A 107 29.07 -4.51 -9.07
CA PRO A 107 28.50 -5.56 -8.22
C PRO A 107 26.98 -5.72 -8.38
N LEU A 108 26.24 -4.63 -8.61
CA LEU A 108 24.78 -4.63 -8.74
C LEU A 108 24.32 -4.95 -10.17
N SER A 109 25.13 -4.65 -11.18
CA SER A 109 24.82 -4.96 -12.58
C SER A 109 24.79 -6.46 -12.89
N ARG A 110 25.26 -7.31 -11.96
CA ARG A 110 25.19 -8.78 -12.06
C ARG A 110 23.82 -9.34 -11.65
N LEU A 111 23.02 -8.57 -10.92
CA LEU A 111 21.68 -8.99 -10.53
C LEU A 111 20.75 -8.94 -11.74
N PRO A 112 19.94 -9.98 -11.97
CA PRO A 112 18.98 -9.97 -13.06
C PRO A 112 17.90 -8.90 -12.79
N LEU A 113 17.37 -8.28 -13.85
CA LEU A 113 16.43 -7.16 -13.72
C LEU A 113 15.17 -7.50 -12.88
N TRP A 114 14.71 -8.75 -12.92
CA TRP A 114 13.55 -9.19 -12.14
C TRP A 114 13.78 -9.15 -10.62
N ALA A 115 15.03 -9.22 -10.15
CA ALA A 115 15.33 -9.17 -8.71
C ALA A 115 14.87 -7.84 -8.09
N TRP A 116 14.95 -6.74 -8.85
CA TRP A 116 14.50 -5.41 -8.43
C TRP A 116 12.97 -5.28 -8.34
N LEU A 117 12.22 -6.26 -8.86
CA LEU A 117 10.77 -6.31 -8.81
C LEU A 117 10.23 -7.07 -7.60
N ILE A 118 11.08 -7.79 -6.85
CA ILE A 118 10.66 -8.61 -5.70
C ILE A 118 9.97 -7.75 -4.64
N LEU A 119 10.59 -6.62 -4.23
CA LEU A 119 10.02 -5.75 -3.19
C LEU A 119 8.71 -5.09 -3.64
N PRO A 120 8.63 -4.43 -4.82
CA PRO A 120 7.35 -3.91 -5.32
C PRO A 120 6.26 -4.98 -5.44
N LEU A 121 6.60 -6.17 -5.94
CA LEU A 121 5.62 -7.25 -6.11
C LEU A 121 5.15 -7.81 -4.76
N THR A 122 6.06 -7.95 -3.79
CA THR A 122 5.72 -8.36 -2.43
C THR A 122 4.74 -7.36 -1.80
N TYR A 123 5.02 -6.06 -1.92
CA TYR A 123 4.09 -5.02 -1.48
C TYR A 123 2.71 -5.18 -2.13
N VAL A 124 2.66 -5.31 -3.46
CA VAL A 124 1.38 -5.40 -4.18
C VAL A 124 0.56 -6.62 -3.77
N VAL A 125 1.20 -7.78 -3.68
CA VAL A 125 0.52 -9.03 -3.31
C VAL A 125 0.03 -8.97 -1.86
N VAL A 126 0.84 -8.46 -0.94
CA VAL A 126 0.48 -8.39 0.48
C VAL A 126 -0.64 -7.40 0.72
N ASP A 127 -0.63 -6.23 0.09
CA ASP A 127 -1.71 -5.24 0.18
C ASP A 127 -3.03 -5.80 -0.40
N LEU A 128 -2.97 -6.48 -1.54
CA LEU A 128 -4.15 -7.13 -2.11
C LEU A 128 -4.74 -8.22 -1.20
N LEU A 129 -3.88 -9.03 -0.57
CA LEU A 129 -4.33 -10.04 0.39
C LEU A 129 -4.94 -9.41 1.65
N GLU A 130 -4.37 -8.29 2.11
CA GLU A 130 -4.90 -7.50 3.22
C GLU A 130 -6.29 -6.95 2.89
N ASP A 131 -6.45 -6.31 1.72
CA ASP A 131 -7.73 -5.74 1.26
C ASP A 131 -8.83 -6.81 1.13
N ILE A 132 -8.48 -7.97 0.54
CA ILE A 132 -9.41 -9.11 0.44
C ILE A 132 -9.82 -9.58 1.82
N LEU A 133 -8.87 -9.71 2.75
CA LEU A 133 -9.16 -10.12 4.11
C LEU A 133 -10.05 -9.09 4.82
N ILE A 134 -9.80 -7.79 4.66
CA ILE A 134 -10.67 -6.73 5.20
C ILE A 134 -12.09 -6.88 4.65
N ILE A 135 -12.28 -7.04 3.34
CA ILE A 135 -13.61 -7.27 2.74
C ILE A 135 -14.28 -8.48 3.39
N VAL A 136 -13.58 -9.61 3.51
CA VAL A 136 -14.12 -10.83 4.11
C VAL A 136 -14.53 -10.60 5.56
N LEU A 137 -13.70 -9.93 6.36
CA LEU A 137 -14.02 -9.63 7.76
C LEU A 137 -15.20 -8.66 7.90
N MET A 138 -15.36 -7.70 6.99
CA MET A 138 -16.47 -6.75 7.02
C MET A 138 -17.79 -7.36 6.52
N THR A 139 -17.74 -8.31 5.59
CA THR A 139 -18.94 -8.91 4.96
C THR A 139 -19.35 -10.24 5.58
N THR A 140 -18.42 -10.96 6.22
CA THR A 140 -18.63 -12.29 6.79
C THR A 140 -18.14 -12.34 8.24
N PRO A 141 -18.93 -11.80 9.20
CA PRO A 141 -18.49 -11.62 10.59
C PRO A 141 -18.15 -12.93 11.33
N ASP A 142 -18.61 -14.08 10.83
CA ASP A 142 -18.30 -15.38 11.40
C ASP A 142 -16.87 -15.85 11.15
N VAL A 143 -16.18 -15.25 10.18
CA VAL A 143 -14.75 -15.49 9.93
C VAL A 143 -13.85 -14.67 10.85
N ILE A 144 -14.41 -13.72 11.62
CA ILE A 144 -13.66 -12.93 12.60
C ILE A 144 -13.28 -13.82 13.77
N THR A 145 -12.01 -14.19 13.82
CA THR A 145 -11.40 -15.02 14.86
C THR A 145 -10.04 -14.42 15.23
N GLY A 146 -9.48 -14.81 16.38
CA GLY A 146 -8.12 -14.39 16.74
C GLY A 146 -7.06 -14.71 15.67
N ALA A 147 -7.23 -15.82 14.93
CA ALA A 147 -6.35 -16.18 13.83
C ALA A 147 -6.43 -15.18 12.67
N THR A 148 -7.63 -14.80 12.22
CA THR A 148 -7.78 -13.87 11.08
C THR A 148 -7.35 -12.45 11.44
N VAL A 149 -7.59 -11.98 12.67
CA VAL A 149 -7.07 -10.69 13.16
C VAL A 149 -5.54 -10.69 13.26
N THR A 150 -4.95 -11.81 13.68
CA THR A 150 -3.48 -11.97 13.67
C THR A 150 -2.94 -11.95 12.24
N THR A 151 -3.57 -12.67 11.30
CA THR A 151 -3.20 -12.62 9.88
C THR A 151 -3.26 -11.20 9.32
N LEU A 152 -4.33 -10.45 9.61
CA LEU A 152 -4.46 -9.06 9.20
C LEU A 152 -3.30 -8.20 9.73
N THR A 153 -2.95 -8.36 11.00
CA THR A 153 -1.84 -7.63 11.64
C THR A 153 -0.49 -7.96 10.99
N VAL A 154 -0.26 -9.24 10.66
CA VAL A 154 0.95 -9.70 9.98
C VAL A 154 1.03 -9.14 8.56
N LEU A 155 -0.04 -9.23 7.78
CA LEU A 155 -0.11 -8.68 6.42
C LEU A 155 0.20 -7.19 6.42
N ARG A 156 -0.49 -6.42 7.28
CA ARG A 156 -0.24 -4.98 7.45
C ARG A 156 1.22 -4.67 7.79
N THR A 157 1.83 -5.46 8.68
CA THR A 157 3.24 -5.26 9.05
C THR A 157 4.15 -5.50 7.85
N ILE A 158 3.95 -6.60 7.12
CA ILE A 158 4.73 -6.91 5.90
C ILE A 158 4.52 -5.83 4.84
N LYS A 159 3.30 -5.33 4.67
CA LYS A 159 2.95 -4.23 3.76
C LYS A 159 3.79 -2.99 4.06
N ILE A 160 3.77 -2.53 5.32
CA ILE A 160 4.51 -1.32 5.74
C ILE A 160 6.02 -1.48 5.52
N TRP A 161 6.59 -2.63 5.86
CA TRP A 161 8.01 -2.87 5.65
C TRP A 161 8.37 -2.98 4.17
N SER A 162 7.59 -3.72 3.37
CA SER A 162 7.86 -3.93 1.94
C SER A 162 7.77 -2.62 1.15
N VAL A 163 6.78 -1.76 1.41
CA VAL A 163 6.70 -0.44 0.76
C VAL A 163 7.87 0.46 1.17
N GLY A 164 8.26 0.46 2.45
CA GLY A 164 9.41 1.22 2.94
C GLY A 164 10.73 0.78 2.30
N LEU A 165 10.96 -0.53 2.21
CA LEU A 165 12.14 -1.09 1.56
C LEU A 165 12.13 -0.84 0.04
N ALA A 166 10.97 -0.93 -0.62
CA ALA A 166 10.85 -0.61 -2.04
C ALA A 166 11.16 0.87 -2.34
N MET A 167 10.72 1.80 -1.47
CA MET A 167 11.07 3.21 -1.57
C MET A 167 12.58 3.44 -1.37
N ALA A 168 13.17 2.81 -0.35
CA ALA A 168 14.62 2.87 -0.13
C ALA A 168 15.40 2.33 -1.35
N GLN A 169 14.94 1.23 -1.95
CA GLN A 169 15.50 0.67 -3.18
C GLN A 169 15.46 1.68 -4.33
N LEU A 170 14.32 2.36 -4.56
CA LEU A 170 14.24 3.39 -5.61
C LEU A 170 15.23 4.54 -5.39
N ILE A 171 15.36 5.02 -4.15
CA ILE A 171 16.29 6.10 -3.81
C ILE A 171 17.72 5.65 -4.10
N LEU A 172 18.12 4.45 -3.65
CA LEU A 172 19.47 3.92 -3.88
C LEU A 172 19.76 3.71 -5.38
N LEU A 173 18.79 3.19 -6.14
CA LEU A 173 18.91 3.06 -7.59
C LEU A 173 19.01 4.42 -8.29
N GLY A 174 18.23 5.41 -7.83
CA GLY A 174 18.27 6.76 -8.37
C GLY A 174 19.60 7.46 -8.12
N VAL A 175 20.11 7.38 -6.88
CA VAL A 175 21.41 7.94 -6.49
C VAL A 175 22.54 7.24 -7.26
N SER A 176 22.56 5.91 -7.30
CA SER A 176 23.61 5.17 -8.02
C SER A 176 23.58 5.41 -9.52
N GLY A 177 22.41 5.48 -10.15
CA GLY A 177 22.25 5.82 -11.55
C GLY A 177 22.67 7.25 -11.89
N GLY A 178 22.36 8.22 -11.01
CA GLY A 178 22.78 9.61 -11.17
C GLY A 178 24.29 9.80 -11.09
N PHE A 179 24.97 9.12 -10.15
CA PHE A 179 26.41 9.22 -9.99
C PHE A 179 27.20 8.48 -11.09
N TRP A 180 26.70 7.35 -11.61
CA TRP A 180 27.42 6.56 -12.62
C TRP A 180 27.03 6.86 -14.07
N GLY A 181 25.86 7.45 -14.31
CA GLY A 181 25.35 7.77 -15.65
C GLY A 181 26.17 8.85 -16.38
N ASP A 182 26.76 9.79 -15.65
CA ASP A 182 27.55 10.92 -16.18
C ASP A 182 28.96 10.54 -16.65
N HIS A 183 29.38 9.28 -16.46
CA HIS A 183 30.71 8.81 -16.84
C HIS A 183 30.75 7.94 -18.10
N ARG A 184 29.67 7.88 -18.90
CA ARG A 184 29.77 7.24 -20.22
C ARG A 184 30.63 8.13 -21.13
N PRO A 185 31.81 7.68 -21.58
CA PRO A 185 32.63 8.47 -22.48
C PRO A 185 31.84 8.72 -23.76
N LEU A 186 31.76 9.99 -24.18
CA LEU A 186 31.20 10.40 -25.46
C LEU A 186 31.92 9.60 -26.54
N THR A 187 31.29 8.54 -27.04
CA THR A 187 31.82 7.83 -28.19
C THR A 187 31.81 8.81 -29.36
N PRO A 188 32.97 9.08 -30.00
CA PRO A 188 33.02 10.01 -31.11
C PRO A 188 32.09 9.49 -32.21
N ARG A 189 31.14 10.32 -32.64
CA ARG A 189 30.38 10.06 -33.87
C ARG A 189 31.39 9.89 -34.99
N ARG A 190 31.49 8.69 -35.54
CA ARG A 190 32.13 8.51 -36.84
C ARG A 190 31.15 9.04 -37.87
N GLU A 191 31.52 10.16 -38.48
CA GLU A 191 30.92 10.70 -39.71
C GLU A 191 31.17 9.77 -40.90
#